data_AF-H9F4X0-F1
#
_entry.id   AF-H9F4X0-F1
#
_cell.length_a   1.000
_cell.length_b   1.000
_cell.length_c   1.000
_cell.angle_alpha   90.00
_cell.angle_beta   90.00
_cell.angle_gamma   90.00
#
_symmetry.space_group_name_H-M   'P 1'
#
loop_
_entity.id
_entity.type
_entity.pdbx_description
1 polymer ?
#
loop_
_entity_poly.entity_id
_entity_poly.type
_entity_poly.pdbx_seq_one_letter_code
_entity_poly.pdbx_strand_id
1 'polypeptide(L)'
;AELQQKVEENEHLRLELQMVETERVRLSLLEEKLVDVLQLLQRLRDLNISKRALGKILLSTLDAFKDPTHVGRPSPAAILDALHQALAACQLLRRQPSAPASAAAALANPLLVSC
;
A
#
# COMPACT_ATOMS: atom_id res chain seq x y z
N ALA A 1 38.86 -37.56 -4.24
CA ALA A 1 37.70 -37.51 -5.14
C ALA A 1 36.45 -37.11 -4.37
N GLU A 2 35.98 -37.92 -3.43
CA GLU A 2 34.72 -37.68 -2.68
C GLU A 2 34.71 -36.38 -1.87
N LEU A 3 35.82 -36.02 -1.21
CA LEU A 3 35.94 -34.74 -0.49
C LEU A 3 35.85 -33.53 -1.44
N GLN A 4 36.42 -33.64 -2.64
CA GLN A 4 36.40 -32.57 -3.64
C GLN A 4 34.96 -32.35 -4.15
N GLN A 5 34.27 -33.44 -4.45
CA GLN A 5 32.88 -33.42 -4.87
C GLN A 5 31.97 -32.80 -3.80
N LYS A 6 32.15 -33.16 -2.52
CA LYS A 6 31.38 -32.55 -1.43
C LYS A 6 31.62 -31.05 -1.27
N VAL A 7 32.83 -30.56 -1.60
CA VAL A 7 33.13 -29.13 -1.58
C VAL A 7 32.38 -28.41 -2.71
N GLU A 8 32.42 -28.95 -3.93
CA GLU A 8 31.71 -28.38 -5.09
C GLU A 8 30.19 -28.36 -4.88
N GLU A 9 29.63 -29.45 -4.37
CA GLU A 9 28.21 -29.53 -3.99
C GLU A 9 27.86 -28.49 -2.89
N ASN A 10 28.73 -28.30 -1.90
CA ASN A 10 28.49 -27.30 -0.85
C ASN A 10 28.50 -25.86 -1.40
N GLU A 11 29.41 -25.54 -2.32
CA GLU A 11 29.46 -24.22 -2.96
C GLU A 11 28.22 -23.98 -3.84
N HIS A 12 27.76 -24.99 -4.58
CA HIS A 12 26.51 -24.88 -5.33
C HIS A 12 25.31 -24.61 -4.42
N LEU A 13 25.18 -25.38 -3.33
CA LEU A 13 24.10 -25.19 -2.35
C LEU A 13 24.14 -23.81 -1.69
N ARG A 14 25.34 -23.25 -1.44
CA ARG A 14 25.48 -21.89 -0.91
C ARG A 14 24.97 -20.85 -1.90
N LEU A 15 25.26 -21.00 -3.18
CA LEU A 15 24.75 -20.10 -4.22
C LEU A 15 23.22 -20.18 -4.32
N GLU A 16 22.65 -21.39 -4.31
CA GLU A 16 21.19 -21.57 -4.31
C GLU A 16 20.55 -20.94 -3.06
N LEU A 17 21.13 -21.15 -1.88
CA LEU A 17 20.63 -20.55 -0.65
C LEU A 17 20.65 -19.03 -0.72
N GLN A 18 21.74 -18.42 -1.20
CA GLN A 18 21.86 -16.98 -1.36
C GLN A 18 20.78 -16.43 -2.32
N MET A 19 20.49 -17.14 -3.42
CA MET A 19 19.43 -16.76 -4.34
C MET A 19 18.04 -16.81 -3.68
N VAL A 20 17.76 -17.88 -2.94
CA VAL A 20 16.48 -18.03 -2.22
C VAL A 20 16.33 -16.97 -1.14
N GLU A 21 17.39 -16.66 -0.39
CA GLU A 21 17.37 -15.59 0.61
C GLU A 21 17.12 -14.22 -0.01
N THR A 22 17.75 -13.94 -1.15
CA THR A 22 17.54 -12.70 -1.92
C THR A 22 16.08 -12.59 -2.37
N GLU A 23 15.52 -13.66 -2.92
CA GLU A 23 14.13 -13.69 -3.36
C GLU A 23 13.15 -13.57 -2.18
N ARG A 24 13.46 -14.20 -1.04
CA ARG A 24 12.67 -14.05 0.19
C ARG A 24 12.59 -12.60 0.63
N VAL A 25 13.72 -11.89 0.69
CA VAL A 25 13.75 -10.46 1.05
C VAL A 25 12.92 -9.65 0.05
N ARG A 26 13.08 -9.92 -1.26
CA ARG A 26 12.30 -9.24 -2.31
C ARG A 26 10.79 -9.44 -2.13
N LEU A 27 10.36 -10.65 -1.80
CA LEU A 27 8.95 -10.98 -1.57
C LEU A 27 8.42 -10.33 -0.29
N SER A 28 9.19 -10.33 0.81
CA SER A 28 8.79 -9.63 2.05
C SER A 28 8.59 -8.13 1.83
N LEU A 29 9.48 -7.47 1.08
CA LEU A 29 9.32 -6.06 0.74
C LEU A 29 8.08 -5.80 -0.14
N LEU A 30 7.74 -6.74 -1.02
CA LEU A 30 6.55 -6.66 -1.85
C LEU A 30 5.27 -6.83 -1.01
N GLU A 31 5.29 -7.76 -0.07
CA GLU A 31 4.20 -8.00 0.88
C GLU A 31 3.93 -6.76 1.73
N GLU A 32 4.97 -6.16 2.31
CA GLU A 32 4.87 -4.91 3.08
C GLU A 32 4.21 -3.78 2.26
N LYS A 33 4.69 -3.54 1.04
CA LYS A 33 4.11 -2.51 0.15
C LYS A 33 2.66 -2.81 -0.22
N LEU A 34 2.32 -4.08 -0.42
CA LEU A 34 0.95 -4.48 -0.73
C LEU A 34 0.02 -4.22 0.47
N VAL A 35 0.48 -4.52 1.68
CA VAL A 35 -0.25 -4.21 2.92
C VAL A 35 -0.50 -2.71 3.02
N ASP A 36 0.51 -1.86 2.78
CA ASP A 36 0.35 -0.40 2.83
C ASP A 36 -0.68 0.10 1.81
N VAL A 37 -0.62 -0.39 0.56
CA VAL A 37 -1.59 -0.05 -0.48
C VAL A 37 -3.00 -0.48 -0.07
N LEU A 38 -3.18 -1.71 0.44
CA LEU A 38 -4.49 -2.19 0.89
C LEU A 38 -5.06 -1.36 2.04
N GLN A 39 -4.23 -0.97 3.00
CA GLN A 39 -4.64 -0.11 4.11
C GLN A 39 -5.07 1.28 3.62
N LEU A 40 -4.34 1.88 2.67
CA LEU A 40 -4.74 3.16 2.07
C LEU A 40 -6.06 3.04 1.32
N LEU A 41 -6.25 1.97 0.54
CA LEU A 41 -7.49 1.72 -0.19
C LEU A 41 -8.69 1.58 0.77
N GLN A 42 -8.50 0.90 1.91
CA GLN A 42 -9.52 0.81 2.95
C GLN A 42 -9.87 2.18 3.54
N ARG A 43 -8.86 2.97 3.92
CA ARG A 43 -9.08 4.34 4.44
C ARG A 43 -9.81 5.23 3.43
N LEU A 44 -9.44 5.18 2.16
CA LEU A 44 -10.10 5.97 1.11
C LEU A 44 -11.56 5.55 0.88
N ARG A 45 -11.87 4.26 1.07
CA ARG A 45 -13.25 3.76 1.07
C ARG A 45 -14.06 4.36 2.22
N ASP A 46 -13.49 4.40 3.42
CA ASP A 46 -14.14 4.99 4.60
C ASP A 46 -14.40 6.50 4.43
N LEU A 47 -13.58 7.16 3.60
CA LEU A 47 -13.71 8.56 3.23
C LEU A 47 -14.64 8.79 2.02
N ASN A 48 -15.37 7.76 1.58
CA ASN A 48 -16.34 7.80 0.47
C ASN A 48 -15.77 8.33 -0.86
N ILE A 49 -14.49 8.08 -1.15
CA ILE A 49 -13.95 8.32 -2.50
C ILE A 49 -14.76 7.54 -3.52
N SER A 50 -15.20 8.21 -4.59
CA SER A 50 -15.93 7.54 -5.66
C SER A 50 -15.08 6.45 -6.33
N LYS A 51 -15.71 5.32 -6.67
CA LYS A 51 -15.07 4.23 -7.43
C LYS A 51 -14.41 4.73 -8.73
N ARG A 52 -15.01 5.75 -9.36
CA ARG A 52 -14.46 6.41 -10.57
C ARG A 52 -13.13 7.11 -10.28
N ALA A 53 -13.06 7.90 -9.21
CA ALA A 53 -11.83 8.59 -8.84
C ALA A 53 -10.73 7.59 -8.48
N LEU A 54 -11.06 6.55 -7.71
CA LEU A 54 -10.11 5.49 -7.39
C LEU A 54 -9.62 4.74 -8.63
N GLY A 55 -10.54 4.37 -9.52
CA GLY A 55 -10.20 3.74 -10.80
C GLY A 55 -9.29 4.63 -11.66
N LYS A 56 -9.54 5.95 -11.68
CA LYS A 56 -8.68 6.90 -12.38
C LYS A 56 -7.26 6.92 -11.82
N ILE A 57 -7.10 6.95 -10.50
CA ILE A 57 -5.78 6.90 -9.85
C ILE A 57 -5.04 5.61 -10.25
N LEU A 58 -5.68 4.45 -10.10
CA LEU A 58 -5.09 3.16 -10.46
C LEU A 58 -4.64 3.12 -11.93
N LEU A 59 -5.51 3.54 -12.85
CA LEU A 59 -5.22 3.53 -14.28
C LEU A 59 -4.11 4.53 -14.63
N SER A 60 -4.15 5.75 -14.09
CA SER A 60 -3.11 6.76 -14.32
C SER A 60 -1.74 6.32 -13.79
N THR A 61 -1.68 5.64 -12.65
CA THR A 61 -0.44 5.05 -12.15
C THR A 61 0.08 4.00 -13.13
N LEU A 62 -0.75 3.08 -13.61
CA LEU A 62 -0.34 2.05 -14.58
C LEU A 62 0.08 2.65 -15.93
N ASP A 63 -0.58 3.71 -16.38
CA ASP A 63 -0.25 4.40 -17.63
C ASP A 63 1.11 5.10 -17.56
N ALA A 64 1.50 5.64 -16.39
CA ALA A 64 2.83 6.23 -16.18
C ALA A 64 3.97 5.21 -16.38
N PHE A 65 3.68 3.92 -16.26
CA PHE A 65 4.62 2.81 -16.45
C PHE A 65 4.58 2.20 -17.85
N LYS A 66 3.68 2.67 -18.73
CA LYS A 66 3.60 2.21 -20.13
C LYS A 66 4.60 2.88 -21.06
N ASP A 67 5.42 3.82 -20.57
CA ASP A 67 6.32 4.59 -21.41
C ASP A 67 7.27 3.66 -22.19
N PRO A 68 7.16 3.60 -23.53
CA PRO A 68 7.94 2.70 -24.36
C PRO A 68 9.43 3.07 -24.41
N THR A 69 9.81 4.24 -23.89
CA THR A 69 11.20 4.68 -23.81
C THR A 69 11.97 4.06 -22.64
N HIS A 70 11.28 3.49 -21.65
CA HIS A 70 11.91 2.74 -20.57
C HIS A 70 12.31 1.35 -21.07
N VAL A 71 13.63 1.13 -21.23
CA VAL A 71 14.22 -0.17 -21.54
C VAL A 71 14.07 -1.08 -20.30
N GLY A 72 12.89 -1.68 -20.14
CA GLY A 72 12.61 -2.64 -19.08
C GLY A 72 11.19 -2.54 -18.53
N ARG A 73 10.57 -3.70 -18.27
CA ARG A 73 9.30 -3.75 -17.53
C ARG A 73 9.53 -3.21 -16.12
N PRO A 74 8.72 -2.26 -15.64
CA PRO A 74 8.87 -1.73 -14.29
C PRO A 74 8.71 -2.86 -13.26
N SER A 75 9.54 -2.82 -12.22
CA SER A 75 9.47 -3.81 -11.17
C SER A 75 8.12 -3.71 -10.44
N PRO A 76 7.51 -4.83 -10.00
CA PRO A 76 6.27 -4.79 -9.23
C PRO A 76 6.36 -3.87 -8.01
N ALA A 77 7.52 -3.80 -7.36
CA ALA A 77 7.77 -2.90 -6.23
C ALA A 77 7.66 -1.43 -6.63
N ALA A 78 8.22 -1.02 -7.78
CA ALA A 78 8.12 0.35 -8.27
C ALA A 78 6.68 0.76 -8.59
N ILE A 79 5.88 -0.17 -9.14
CA ILE A 79 4.46 0.06 -9.41
C ILE A 79 3.69 0.26 -8.10
N LEU A 80 3.91 -0.62 -7.11
CA LEU A 80 3.29 -0.50 -5.80
C LEU A 80 3.71 0.79 -5.08
N ASP A 81 4.96 1.22 -5.22
CA ASP A 81 5.45 2.48 -4.65
C ASP A 81 4.76 3.71 -5.24
N ALA A 82 4.68 3.80 -6.56
CA ALA A 82 3.97 4.89 -7.21
C ALA A 82 2.47 4.88 -6.88
N LEU A 83 1.88 3.69 -6.76
CA LEU A 83 0.48 3.57 -6.36
C LEU A 83 0.28 4.02 -4.91
N HIS A 84 1.13 3.58 -3.98
CA HIS A 84 1.13 4.01 -2.59
C HIS A 84 1.24 5.55 -2.49
N GLN A 85 2.18 6.15 -3.21
CA GLN A 85 2.34 7.61 -3.27
C GLN A 85 1.09 8.31 -3.82
N ALA A 86 0.50 7.82 -4.91
CA ALA A 86 -0.68 8.41 -5.52
C ALA A 86 -1.91 8.33 -4.60
N LEU A 87 -2.09 7.20 -3.92
CA LEU A 87 -3.17 7.01 -2.94
C LEU A 87 -2.95 7.89 -1.70
N ALA A 88 -1.72 8.00 -1.21
CA ALA A 88 -1.37 8.85 -0.06
C ALA A 88 -1.55 10.35 -0.39
N ALA A 89 -1.34 10.76 -1.64
CA ALA A 89 -1.53 12.13 -2.10
C ALA A 89 -3.02 12.55 -2.22
N CYS A 90 -3.95 11.59 -2.19
CA CYS A 90 -5.38 11.89 -2.08
C CYS A 90 -5.63 12.52 -0.71
N GLN A 91 -5.83 13.84 -0.66
CA GLN A 91 -5.80 14.74 0.52
C GLN A 91 -6.75 14.41 1.70
N LEU A 92 -7.33 13.22 1.79
CA LEU A 92 -8.23 12.79 2.85
C LEU A 92 -7.51 12.25 4.11
N LEU A 93 -6.18 12.07 4.08
CA LEU A 93 -5.38 11.83 5.30
C LEU A 93 -5.15 13.12 6.11
N ARG A 94 -5.40 14.31 5.54
CA ARG A 94 -5.54 15.55 6.30
C ARG A 94 -6.93 15.59 6.90
N ARG A 95 -7.15 14.85 7.99
CA ARG A 95 -8.19 15.20 8.96
C ARG A 95 -7.95 16.68 9.31
N GLN A 96 -8.80 17.59 8.81
CA GLN A 96 -8.92 18.89 9.45
C GLN A 96 -9.18 18.62 10.93
N PRO A 97 -8.49 19.29 11.88
CA PRO A 97 -8.86 19.17 13.28
C PRO A 97 -10.34 19.51 13.33
N SER A 98 -11.15 18.52 13.69
CA SER A 98 -12.58 18.69 13.85
C SER A 98 -12.76 19.94 14.70
N ALA A 99 -13.38 20.98 14.13
CA ALA A 99 -13.81 22.13 14.90
C ALA A 99 -14.55 21.59 16.13
N PRO A 100 -14.26 22.08 17.35
CA PRO A 100 -14.89 21.54 18.54
C PRO A 100 -16.40 21.62 18.32
N ALA A 101 -17.08 20.50 18.57
CA ALA A 101 -18.53 20.45 18.57
C ALA A 101 -19.02 21.66 19.37
N SER A 102 -19.69 22.58 18.67
CA SER A 102 -20.29 23.75 19.31
C SER A 102 -21.26 23.23 20.37
N ALA A 103 -20.86 23.40 21.63
CA ALA A 103 -21.65 23.11 22.82
C ALA A 103 -22.80 24.14 22.93
N ALA A 104 -23.70 24.14 21.94
CA ALA A 104 -24.78 25.11 21.82
C ALA A 104 -26.11 24.46 21.36
N ALA A 105 -26.29 23.16 21.57
CA ALA A 105 -27.60 22.51 21.50
C ALA A 105 -27.96 21.73 22.78
N ALA A 106 -27.22 21.95 23.87
CA ALA A 106 -27.73 21.70 25.20
C ALA A 106 -28.66 22.89 25.54
N LEU A 107 -29.96 22.70 25.39
CA LEU A 107 -31.09 23.41 26.04
C LEU A 107 -32.32 23.39 25.12
N ALA A 108 -32.98 22.23 25.00
CA ALA A 108 -34.39 22.17 24.63
C ALA A 108 -34.99 20.83 25.07
N ASN A 109 -35.13 20.65 26.38
CA ASN A 109 -36.16 19.79 26.96
C ASN A 109 -36.78 20.62 28.10
N PRO A 110 -38.12 20.73 28.17
CA PRO A 110 -38.84 19.74 28.95
C PRO A 110 -40.29 19.50 28.47
N LEU A 111 -40.56 18.31 27.92
CA LEU A 111 -41.92 17.76 27.95
C LEU A 111 -41.92 16.51 28.82
N LEU A 112 -42.02 16.74 30.13
CA LEU A 112 -42.43 15.75 31.11
C LEU A 112 -43.40 16.44 32.08
N VAL A 113 -44.69 16.22 31.85
CA VAL A 113 -45.69 16.26 32.93
C VAL A 113 -46.50 14.98 32.80
N SER A 114 -46.33 14.11 33.80
CA SER A 114 -47.20 12.97 34.11
C SER A 114 -47.77 13.23 35.50
N CYS A 115 -49.09 13.28 35.57
CA CYS A 115 -50.03 12.78 36.59
C CYS A 115 -51.42 13.26 36.19
#